data_AF-X1TIB4-F1
#
_entry.id   AF-X1TIB4-F1
#
_cell.length_a   1.000
_cell.length_b   1.000
_cell.length_c   1.000
_cell.angle_alpha   90.00
_cell.angle_beta   90.00
_cell.angle_gamma   90.00
#
_symmetry.space_group_name_H-M   'P 1'
#
loop_
_entity.id
_entity.type
_entity.pdbx_description
1 polymer ?
#
loop_
_entity_poly.entity_id
_entity_poly.type
_entity_poly.pdbx_seq_one_letter_code
_entity_poly.pdbx_strand_id
1 'polypeptide(L)'
;DVKTADLNLEKQYVLDWLNQTKTYTKYAKIADAIWSYAELGMQEFKSSKLLADNLEAAGFKVERGVAGMPTCFVATYGSGKPVIGILGEYDALPSLSQEGGNPNQKPLIEGAPGHGCGHNTIGAAVSASAESIKNALNKFGIKGTIKVFGSPAEETLISRPFMVNARLFEDIDAVIDNHPGLFVIDEEGVGLSTGYAKGQSNALYSTEFTFNGVTAHGARAWEGKSALDAVE
;
A
#
# COMPACT_ATOMS: atom_id res chain seq x y z
N ASP A 1 26.02 -11.93 17.16
CA ASP A 1 25.88 -13.14 16.32
C ASP A 1 24.41 -13.48 16.07
N VAL A 2 23.73 -12.71 15.23
CA VAL A 2 22.46 -13.15 14.65
C VAL A 2 22.81 -14.32 13.74
N LYS A 3 22.42 -15.55 14.12
CA LYS A 3 22.51 -16.69 13.21
C LYS A 3 21.62 -16.36 12.01
N THR A 4 22.21 -16.01 10.87
CA THR A 4 21.50 -16.05 9.60
C THR A 4 20.87 -17.43 9.51
N ALA A 5 19.54 -17.47 9.41
CA ALA A 5 18.84 -18.73 9.25
C ALA A 5 19.42 -19.46 8.04
N ASP A 6 19.62 -20.78 8.13
CA ASP A 6 20.03 -21.57 6.97
C ASP A 6 18.96 -21.41 5.88
N LEU A 7 19.26 -20.58 4.88
CA LEU A 7 18.36 -20.34 3.77
C LEU A 7 18.42 -21.55 2.84
N ASN A 8 17.26 -22.13 2.57
CA ASN A 8 17.17 -23.14 1.51
C ASN A 8 17.42 -22.49 0.13
N LEU A 9 17.70 -23.33 -0.86
CA LEU A 9 18.07 -22.89 -2.21
C LEU A 9 17.00 -22.00 -2.85
N GLU A 10 15.73 -22.24 -2.54
CA GLU A 10 14.61 -21.49 -3.08
C GLU A 10 14.54 -20.08 -2.51
N LYS A 11 14.74 -19.92 -1.19
CA LYS A 11 14.82 -18.60 -0.55
C LYS A 11 16.07 -17.84 -1.00
N GLN A 12 17.22 -18.52 -1.09
CA GLN A 12 18.45 -17.90 -1.57
C GLN A 12 18.29 -17.40 -3.01
N TYR A 13 17.68 -18.20 -3.89
CA TYR A 13 17.38 -17.82 -5.27
C TYR A 13 16.53 -16.54 -5.37
N VAL A 14 15.51 -16.42 -4.50
CA VAL A 14 14.67 -15.23 -4.43
C VAL A 14 15.49 -14.00 -4.05
N LEU A 15 16.29 -14.09 -2.98
CA LEU A 15 17.13 -12.98 -2.51
C LEU A 15 18.19 -12.59 -3.55
N ASP A 16 18.85 -13.57 -4.15
CA ASP A 16 19.84 -13.34 -5.20
C ASP A 16 19.22 -12.63 -6.40
N TRP A 17 18.00 -13.01 -6.80
CA TRP A 17 17.29 -12.36 -7.91
C TRP A 17 16.91 -10.91 -7.59
N LEU A 18 16.45 -10.64 -6.36
CA LEU A 18 16.12 -9.29 -5.88
C LEU A 18 17.37 -8.40 -5.81
N ASN A 19 18.50 -8.96 -5.40
CA ASN A 19 19.80 -8.26 -5.29
C ASN A 19 20.48 -7.97 -6.64
N GLN A 20 19.97 -8.51 -7.76
CA GLN A 20 20.51 -8.17 -9.08
C GLN A 20 20.30 -6.68 -9.34
N THR A 21 21.35 -5.97 -9.76
CA THR A 21 21.29 -4.52 -10.03
C THR A 21 20.15 -4.14 -10.96
N LYS A 22 19.87 -4.94 -11.99
CA LYS A 22 18.76 -4.71 -12.92
C LYS A 22 17.39 -4.78 -12.23
N THR A 23 17.21 -5.73 -11.31
CA THR A 23 15.95 -5.96 -10.59
C THR A 23 15.74 -4.82 -9.60
N TYR A 24 16.75 -4.57 -8.76
CA TYR A 24 16.73 -3.45 -7.81
C TYR A 24 16.42 -2.13 -8.52
N THR A 25 17.12 -1.82 -9.62
CA THR A 25 16.92 -0.58 -10.38
C THR A 25 15.52 -0.49 -10.97
N LYS A 26 14.96 -1.60 -11.48
CA LYS A 26 13.59 -1.65 -12.02
C LYS A 26 12.57 -1.24 -10.95
N TYR A 27 12.65 -1.85 -9.77
CA TYR A 27 11.66 -1.64 -8.72
C TYR A 27 11.87 -0.33 -7.95
N ALA A 28 13.11 0.13 -7.80
CA ALA A 28 13.40 1.47 -7.31
C ALA A 28 12.77 2.54 -8.21
N LYS A 29 12.87 2.40 -9.54
CA LYS A 29 12.20 3.32 -10.48
C LYS A 29 10.67 3.30 -10.38
N ILE A 30 10.07 2.15 -10.08
CA ILE A 30 8.62 2.07 -9.81
C ILE A 30 8.29 2.84 -8.53
N ALA A 31 9.06 2.64 -7.45
CA ALA A 31 8.87 3.36 -6.20
C ALA A 31 9.06 4.89 -6.36
N ASP A 32 10.06 5.32 -7.13
CA ASP A 32 10.33 6.73 -7.44
C ASP A 32 9.24 7.35 -8.33
N ALA A 33 8.68 6.58 -9.27
CA ALA A 33 7.57 7.01 -10.09
C ALA A 33 6.31 7.22 -9.25
N ILE A 34 5.97 6.26 -8.36
CA ILE A 34 4.83 6.39 -7.44
C ILE A 34 5.05 7.57 -6.49
N TRP A 35 6.25 7.74 -5.93
CA TRP A 35 6.62 8.92 -5.14
C TRP A 35 6.29 10.23 -5.86
N SER A 36 6.63 10.29 -7.15
CA SER A 36 6.41 11.46 -7.99
C SER A 36 4.95 11.66 -8.41
N TYR A 37 4.14 10.60 -8.43
CA TYR A 37 2.71 10.68 -8.73
C TYR A 37 1.92 11.26 -7.57
N ALA A 38 2.23 10.83 -6.34
CA ALA A 38 1.63 11.32 -5.10
C ALA A 38 0.10 11.44 -5.18
N GLU A 39 -0.56 10.43 -5.72
CA GLU A 39 -2.01 10.44 -5.93
C GLU A 39 -2.74 10.13 -4.62
N LEU A 40 -3.73 10.95 -4.26
CA LEU A 40 -4.54 10.75 -3.06
C LEU A 40 -5.42 9.49 -3.17
N GLY A 41 -5.92 9.05 -2.00
CA GLY A 41 -6.95 8.03 -1.87
C GLY A 41 -8.07 8.17 -2.92
N MET A 42 -8.40 7.08 -3.61
CA MET A 42 -9.42 6.96 -4.66
C MET A 42 -9.07 7.67 -5.99
N GLN A 43 -7.85 8.19 -6.14
CA GLN A 43 -7.40 8.92 -7.33
C GLN A 43 -6.09 8.35 -7.91
N GLU A 44 -5.67 7.17 -7.48
CA GLU A 44 -4.36 6.56 -7.74
C GLU A 44 -4.23 5.89 -9.11
N PHE A 45 -4.71 6.56 -10.16
CA PHE A 45 -4.80 6.00 -11.51
C PHE A 45 -3.44 5.66 -12.10
N LYS A 46 -2.42 6.51 -11.92
CA LYS A 46 -1.07 6.26 -12.44
C LYS A 46 -0.36 5.19 -11.63
N SER A 47 -0.44 5.24 -10.30
CA SER A 47 0.21 4.27 -9.42
C SER A 47 -0.36 2.87 -9.61
N SER A 48 -1.69 2.74 -9.59
CA SER A 48 -2.39 1.48 -9.85
C SER A 48 -2.04 0.94 -11.23
N LYS A 49 -2.12 1.78 -12.27
CA LYS A 49 -1.80 1.38 -13.64
C LYS A 49 -0.37 0.87 -13.74
N LEU A 50 0.60 1.59 -13.20
CA LEU A 50 2.02 1.23 -13.27
C LEU A 50 2.29 -0.14 -12.63
N LEU A 51 1.73 -0.41 -11.45
CA LEU A 51 1.92 -1.67 -10.75
C LEU A 51 1.24 -2.84 -11.47
N ALA A 52 0.00 -2.65 -11.91
CA ALA A 52 -0.74 -3.66 -12.64
C ALA A 52 -0.09 -3.96 -14.00
N ASP A 53 0.36 -2.95 -14.75
CA ASP A 53 1.10 -3.13 -16.01
C ASP A 53 2.40 -3.92 -15.77
N ASN A 54 3.13 -3.61 -14.69
CA ASN A 54 4.36 -4.32 -14.35
C ASN A 54 4.11 -5.81 -14.05
N LEU A 55 3.02 -6.12 -13.33
CA LEU A 55 2.64 -7.50 -13.00
C LEU A 55 2.13 -8.26 -14.24
N GLU A 56 1.35 -7.62 -15.11
CA GLU A 56 0.96 -8.20 -16.42
C GLU A 56 2.20 -8.53 -17.25
N ALA A 57 3.16 -7.59 -17.34
CA ALA A 57 4.41 -7.81 -18.05
C ALA A 57 5.27 -8.94 -17.43
N ALA A 58 5.16 -9.14 -16.11
CA ALA A 58 5.78 -10.25 -15.40
C ALA A 58 5.05 -11.60 -15.59
N GLY A 59 3.90 -11.60 -16.29
CA GLY A 59 3.14 -12.80 -16.65
C GLY A 59 2.02 -13.16 -15.69
N PHE A 60 1.60 -12.24 -14.81
CA PHE A 60 0.41 -12.42 -13.97
C PHE A 60 -0.86 -12.18 -14.78
N LYS A 61 -1.93 -12.90 -14.45
CA LYS A 61 -3.29 -12.54 -14.90
C LYS A 61 -3.80 -11.43 -13.99
N VAL A 62 -4.01 -10.23 -14.53
CA VAL A 62 -4.47 -9.09 -13.75
C VAL A 62 -5.93 -8.76 -14.03
N GLU A 63 -6.70 -8.63 -12.96
CA GLU A 63 -8.09 -8.20 -12.94
C GLU A 63 -8.12 -6.80 -12.32
N ARG A 64 -8.45 -5.78 -13.13
CA ARG A 64 -8.46 -4.37 -12.73
C ARG A 64 -9.88 -3.90 -12.45
N GLY A 65 -10.03 -2.82 -11.68
CA GLY A 65 -11.35 -2.26 -11.36
C GLY A 65 -12.17 -3.13 -10.40
N VAL A 66 -11.52 -3.98 -9.60
CA VAL A 66 -12.21 -4.92 -8.71
C VAL A 66 -12.87 -4.20 -7.53
N ALA A 67 -13.81 -4.87 -6.86
CA ALA A 67 -14.54 -4.32 -5.72
C ALA A 67 -15.21 -2.96 -5.98
N GLY A 68 -15.54 -2.66 -7.25
CA GLY A 68 -16.16 -1.40 -7.66
C GLY A 68 -15.21 -0.20 -7.65
N MET A 69 -13.91 -0.41 -7.47
CA MET A 69 -12.90 0.65 -7.37
C MET A 69 -12.00 0.63 -8.62
N PRO A 70 -12.03 1.66 -9.48
CA PRO A 70 -11.27 1.70 -10.73
C PRO A 70 -9.76 1.51 -10.56
N THR A 71 -9.21 1.95 -9.43
CA THR A 71 -7.78 1.84 -9.10
C THR A 71 -7.44 0.54 -8.37
N CYS A 72 -8.40 -0.29 -7.95
CA CYS A 72 -8.10 -1.57 -7.30
C CYS A 72 -7.85 -2.69 -8.32
N PHE A 73 -6.91 -3.59 -8.04
CA PHE A 73 -6.64 -4.75 -8.89
C PHE A 73 -6.25 -6.02 -8.10
N VAL A 74 -6.44 -7.18 -8.72
CA VAL A 74 -5.88 -8.47 -8.26
C VAL A 74 -5.03 -9.07 -9.37
N ALA A 75 -3.77 -9.40 -9.08
CA ALA A 75 -2.87 -10.10 -10.01
C ALA A 75 -2.63 -11.53 -9.53
N THR A 76 -2.95 -12.53 -10.34
CA THR A 76 -2.83 -13.95 -9.98
C THR A 76 -1.76 -14.65 -10.81
N TYR A 77 -0.94 -15.49 -10.17
CA TYR A 77 0.00 -16.39 -10.84
C TYR A 77 0.03 -17.76 -10.16
N GLY A 78 0.27 -18.81 -10.94
CA GLY A 78 0.39 -20.18 -10.45
C GLY A 78 -0.95 -20.92 -10.46
N SER A 79 -0.99 -22.05 -9.75
CA SER A 79 -2.18 -22.88 -9.67
C SER A 79 -2.15 -23.79 -8.44
N GLY A 80 -3.34 -24.17 -7.97
CA GLY A 80 -3.50 -25.04 -6.82
C GLY A 80 -3.23 -24.32 -5.49
N LYS A 81 -2.89 -25.11 -4.48
CA LYS A 81 -2.71 -24.68 -3.09
C LYS A 81 -1.24 -24.80 -2.67
N PRO A 82 -0.78 -23.96 -1.72
CA PRO A 82 -1.54 -22.88 -1.07
C PRO A 82 -1.74 -21.67 -1.99
N VAL A 83 -2.77 -20.87 -1.72
CA VAL A 83 -3.01 -19.55 -2.29
C VAL A 83 -2.52 -18.51 -1.27
N ILE A 84 -1.41 -17.85 -1.59
CA ILE A 84 -0.80 -16.82 -0.75
C ILE A 84 -1.11 -15.45 -1.34
N GLY A 85 -1.79 -14.62 -0.53
CA GLY A 85 -2.01 -13.21 -0.81
C GLY A 85 -0.79 -12.38 -0.43
N ILE A 86 -0.42 -11.42 -1.27
CA ILE A 86 0.52 -10.35 -0.92
C ILE A 86 -0.17 -9.03 -1.22
N LEU A 87 -0.17 -8.13 -0.25
CA LEU A 87 -0.98 -6.93 -0.27
C LEU A 87 -0.09 -5.71 -0.51
N GLY A 88 -0.49 -4.82 -1.42
CA GLY A 88 0.27 -3.62 -1.75
C GLY A 88 -0.60 -2.37 -1.85
N GLU A 89 -0.09 -1.28 -1.30
CA GLU A 89 -0.72 0.05 -1.21
C GLU A 89 0.09 1.08 -2.00
N TYR A 90 -0.53 2.21 -2.32
CA TYR A 90 0.10 3.23 -3.19
C TYR A 90 -0.58 4.62 -3.16
N ASP A 91 -1.46 4.90 -2.19
CA ASP A 91 -2.04 6.23 -2.00
C ASP A 91 -1.10 7.17 -1.24
N ALA A 92 -1.26 8.47 -1.49
CA ALA A 92 -0.54 9.55 -0.84
C ALA A 92 -1.42 10.30 0.16
N LEU A 93 -0.78 11.12 0.99
CA LEU A 93 -1.41 11.94 2.01
C LEU A 93 -1.53 13.40 1.57
N PRO A 94 -2.58 14.12 2.00
CA PRO A 94 -2.75 15.54 1.68
C PRO A 94 -1.64 16.39 2.34
N SER A 95 -1.24 17.46 1.66
CA SER A 95 -0.30 18.46 2.19
C SER A 95 1.08 17.93 2.62
N LEU A 96 1.51 16.77 2.10
CA LEU A 96 2.82 16.15 2.41
C LEU A 96 3.78 16.11 1.22
N SER A 97 3.68 17.04 0.27
CA SER A 97 4.67 17.19 -0.80
C SER A 97 6.07 17.26 -0.22
N GLN A 98 7.00 16.49 -0.80
CA GLN A 98 8.36 16.39 -0.28
C GLN A 98 9.36 16.06 -1.39
N GLU A 99 10.50 16.74 -1.37
CA GLU A 99 11.66 16.37 -2.18
C GLU A 99 12.21 15.01 -1.74
N GLY A 100 12.28 14.06 -2.68
CA GLY A 100 12.79 12.72 -2.42
C GLY A 100 14.24 12.74 -1.92
N GLY A 101 14.55 11.92 -0.91
CA GLY A 101 15.89 11.81 -0.34
C GLY A 101 16.33 12.99 0.54
N ASN A 102 15.47 14.00 0.74
CA ASN A 102 15.76 15.10 1.65
C ASN A 102 15.21 14.80 3.05
N PRO A 103 16.06 14.73 4.09
CA PRO A 103 15.61 14.50 5.46
C PRO A 103 14.96 15.73 6.11
N ASN A 104 15.07 16.91 5.50
CA ASN A 104 14.45 18.14 5.98
C ASN A 104 13.15 18.40 5.23
N GLN A 105 12.14 18.95 5.91
CA GLN A 105 10.89 19.36 5.28
C GLN A 105 11.17 20.37 4.16
N LYS A 106 10.95 19.94 2.92
CA LYS A 106 11.18 20.73 1.72
C LYS A 106 10.17 20.29 0.65
N PRO A 107 8.97 20.90 0.64
CA PRO A 107 7.96 20.57 -0.34
C PRO A 107 8.41 20.92 -1.75
N LEU A 108 8.08 20.06 -2.71
CA LEU A 108 8.23 20.37 -4.14
C LEU A 108 7.20 21.41 -4.57
N ILE A 109 5.97 21.27 -4.07
CA ILE A 109 4.87 22.20 -4.25
C ILE A 109 4.16 22.34 -2.89
N GLU A 110 4.11 23.55 -2.36
CA GLU A 110 3.48 23.84 -1.07
C GLU A 110 2.02 23.35 -1.04
N GLY A 111 1.63 22.62 0.02
CA GLY A 111 0.28 22.08 0.19
C GLY A 111 -0.13 20.94 -0.76
N ALA A 112 0.73 20.53 -1.70
CA ALA A 112 0.44 19.39 -2.56
C ALA A 112 0.57 18.05 -1.79
N PRO A 113 -0.02 16.95 -2.29
CA PRO A 113 0.11 15.64 -1.67
C PRO A 113 1.54 15.08 -1.71
N GLY A 114 1.81 14.07 -0.88
CA GLY A 114 3.04 13.28 -0.92
C GLY A 114 2.99 12.04 -0.03
N HIS A 115 3.98 11.16 -0.19
CA HIS A 115 4.02 9.87 0.51
C HIS A 115 4.72 9.97 1.87
N GLY A 116 3.98 10.40 2.90
CA GLY A 116 4.46 10.40 4.29
C GLY A 116 4.50 9.01 4.95
N CYS A 117 3.66 8.09 4.49
CA CYS A 117 3.50 6.75 5.06
C CYS A 117 4.29 5.66 4.30
N GLY A 118 5.03 6.05 3.26
CA GLY A 118 5.90 5.13 2.50
C GLY A 118 5.18 4.17 1.54
N HIS A 119 3.90 4.40 1.24
CA HIS A 119 3.11 3.56 0.32
C HIS A 119 3.72 3.47 -1.09
N ASN A 120 4.52 4.47 -1.50
CA ASN A 120 5.29 4.40 -2.74
C ASN A 120 6.25 3.20 -2.81
N THR A 121 6.80 2.80 -1.65
CA THR A 121 7.72 1.66 -1.56
C THR A 121 6.99 0.33 -1.38
N ILE A 122 5.83 0.32 -0.72
CA ILE A 122 5.03 -0.89 -0.45
C ILE A 122 4.62 -1.56 -1.76
N GLY A 123 3.90 -0.85 -2.63
CA GLY A 123 3.46 -1.41 -3.92
C GLY A 123 4.62 -1.94 -4.78
N ALA A 124 5.76 -1.23 -4.80
CA ALA A 124 6.96 -1.65 -5.52
C ALA A 124 7.58 -2.92 -4.93
N ALA A 125 7.74 -2.99 -3.60
CA ALA A 125 8.30 -4.14 -2.89
C ALA A 125 7.43 -5.39 -3.04
N VAL A 126 6.12 -5.22 -2.96
CA VAL A 126 5.12 -6.30 -3.15
C VAL A 126 5.18 -6.84 -4.57
N SER A 127 5.27 -5.95 -5.57
CA SER A 127 5.39 -6.34 -6.97
C SER A 127 6.71 -7.10 -7.24
N ALA A 128 7.82 -6.64 -6.66
CA ALA A 128 9.12 -7.32 -6.73
C ALA A 128 9.11 -8.71 -6.09
N SER A 129 8.47 -8.80 -4.91
CA SER A 129 8.32 -10.05 -4.16
C SER A 129 7.47 -11.05 -4.92
N ALA A 130 6.37 -10.61 -5.53
CA ALA A 130 5.53 -11.49 -6.33
C ALA A 130 6.27 -12.04 -7.55
N GLU A 131 6.99 -11.18 -8.31
CA GLU A 131 7.77 -11.63 -9.47
C GLU A 131 8.89 -12.60 -9.08
N SER A 132 9.58 -12.35 -7.96
CA SER A 132 10.67 -13.20 -7.48
C SER A 132 10.17 -14.58 -7.03
N ILE A 133 9.06 -14.63 -6.27
CA ILE A 133 8.43 -15.88 -5.85
C ILE A 133 7.94 -16.65 -7.08
N LYS A 134 7.28 -15.97 -8.03
CA LYS A 134 6.87 -16.57 -9.31
C LYS A 134 8.05 -17.21 -10.06
N ASN A 135 9.20 -16.55 -10.09
CA ASN A 135 10.41 -17.10 -10.72
C ASN A 135 10.90 -18.36 -9.98
N ALA A 136 10.85 -18.36 -8.64
CA ALA A 136 11.20 -19.53 -7.84
C ALA A 136 10.22 -20.70 -8.07
N LEU A 137 8.90 -20.43 -8.13
CA LEU A 137 7.90 -21.46 -8.43
C LEU A 137 8.24 -22.19 -9.73
N ASN A 138 8.58 -21.44 -10.77
CA ASN A 138 8.95 -22.00 -12.07
C ASN A 138 10.28 -22.75 -12.04
N LYS A 139 11.29 -22.16 -11.37
CA LYS A 139 12.65 -22.72 -11.35
C LYS A 139 12.72 -24.06 -10.62
N PHE A 140 11.96 -24.20 -9.54
CA PHE A 140 12.01 -25.36 -8.64
C PHE A 140 10.76 -26.26 -8.76
N GLY A 141 9.80 -25.92 -9.63
CA GLY A 141 8.58 -26.70 -9.81
C GLY A 141 7.67 -26.71 -8.57
N ILE A 142 7.71 -25.66 -7.76
CA ILE A 142 6.88 -25.52 -6.56
C ILE A 142 5.43 -25.25 -7.00
N LYS A 143 4.49 -26.00 -6.44
CA LYS A 143 3.06 -25.76 -6.65
C LYS A 143 2.52 -24.74 -5.65
N GLY A 144 1.61 -23.90 -6.12
CA GLY A 144 1.00 -22.84 -5.33
C GLY A 144 0.49 -21.72 -6.22
N THR A 145 -0.29 -20.83 -5.61
CA THR A 145 -0.86 -19.65 -6.26
C THR A 145 -0.44 -18.41 -5.47
N ILE A 146 -0.03 -17.37 -6.17
CA ILE A 146 0.25 -16.04 -5.62
C ILE A 146 -0.87 -15.12 -6.09
N LYS A 147 -1.48 -14.37 -5.17
CA LYS A 147 -2.37 -13.25 -5.50
C LYS A 147 -1.81 -11.96 -4.96
N VAL A 148 -1.51 -11.00 -5.82
CA VAL A 148 -1.17 -9.64 -5.43
C VAL A 148 -2.45 -8.82 -5.39
N PHE A 149 -2.70 -8.20 -4.24
CA PHE A 149 -3.82 -7.30 -4.03
C PHE A 149 -3.32 -5.86 -4.09
N GLY A 150 -3.55 -5.18 -5.22
CA GLY A 150 -3.28 -3.76 -5.34
C GLY A 150 -4.45 -2.95 -4.82
N SER A 151 -4.28 -2.31 -3.67
CA SER A 151 -5.36 -1.62 -2.97
C SER A 151 -5.14 -0.12 -2.85
N PRO A 152 -6.14 0.68 -3.26
CA PRO A 152 -6.12 2.12 -3.11
C PRO A 152 -6.51 2.54 -1.69
N ALA A 153 -6.44 3.84 -1.39
CA ALA A 153 -7.14 4.49 -0.29
C ALA A 153 -7.04 3.79 1.09
N GLU A 154 -5.83 3.38 1.47
CA GLU A 154 -5.58 2.80 2.80
C GLU A 154 -5.76 3.87 3.88
N GLU A 155 -5.26 5.09 3.64
CA GLU A 155 -5.22 6.18 4.64
C GLU A 155 -6.61 6.67 5.06
N THR A 156 -7.64 6.29 4.30
CA THR A 156 -9.05 6.60 4.56
C THR A 156 -9.86 5.36 4.93
N LEU A 157 -9.21 4.21 5.08
CA LEU A 157 -9.76 2.91 5.45
C LEU A 157 -10.83 2.38 4.49
N ILE A 158 -10.75 2.77 3.20
CA ILE A 158 -11.81 2.50 2.23
C ILE A 158 -11.62 1.14 1.56
N SER A 159 -10.45 0.81 1.05
CA SER A 159 -10.34 -0.33 0.12
C SER A 159 -10.61 -1.68 0.77
N ARG A 160 -10.10 -1.93 1.98
CA ARG A 160 -10.17 -3.25 2.63
C ARG A 160 -11.60 -3.75 2.84
N PRO A 161 -12.52 -2.97 3.44
CA PRO A 161 -13.91 -3.39 3.56
C PRO A 161 -14.57 -3.74 2.23
N PHE A 162 -14.32 -2.97 1.18
CA PHE A 162 -14.91 -3.21 -0.14
C PHE A 162 -14.35 -4.48 -0.79
N MET A 163 -13.05 -4.73 -0.67
CA MET A 163 -12.41 -5.95 -1.15
C MET A 163 -12.92 -7.20 -0.42
N VAL A 164 -13.13 -7.11 0.90
CA VAL A 164 -13.73 -8.19 1.70
C VAL A 164 -15.18 -8.42 1.28
N ASN A 165 -15.97 -7.36 1.12
CA ASN A 165 -17.37 -7.44 0.67
C ASN A 165 -17.48 -8.05 -0.74
N ALA A 166 -16.52 -7.76 -1.62
CA ALA A 166 -16.40 -8.36 -2.94
C ALA A 166 -15.83 -9.79 -2.93
N ARG A 167 -15.59 -10.38 -1.75
CA ARG A 167 -15.10 -11.76 -1.54
C ARG A 167 -13.75 -12.04 -2.20
N LEU A 168 -12.91 -11.02 -2.38
CA LEU A 168 -11.60 -11.17 -3.04
C LEU A 168 -10.62 -12.05 -2.25
N PHE A 169 -10.87 -12.26 -0.95
CA PHE A 169 -10.03 -13.05 -0.05
C PHE A 169 -10.57 -14.46 0.25
N GLU A 170 -11.71 -14.86 -0.33
CA GLU A 170 -12.43 -16.08 0.07
C GLU A 170 -11.63 -17.39 -0.08
N ASP A 171 -10.71 -17.45 -1.06
CA ASP A 171 -9.92 -18.65 -1.37
C ASP A 171 -8.45 -18.55 -0.91
N ILE A 172 -8.10 -17.52 -0.14
CA ILE A 172 -6.74 -17.26 0.36
C ILE A 172 -6.44 -18.07 1.61
N ASP A 173 -5.29 -18.75 1.65
CA ASP A 173 -4.85 -19.51 2.83
C ASP A 173 -4.06 -18.63 3.82
N ALA A 174 -3.32 -17.65 3.32
CA ALA A 174 -2.64 -16.64 4.13
C ALA A 174 -2.41 -15.35 3.34
N VAL A 175 -2.46 -14.20 4.02
CA VAL A 175 -2.08 -12.88 3.46
C VAL A 175 -0.82 -12.40 4.16
N ILE A 176 0.15 -11.95 3.38
CA ILE A 176 1.36 -11.27 3.86
C ILE A 176 1.23 -9.79 3.49
N ASP A 177 1.51 -8.95 4.47
CA ASP A 177 1.49 -7.50 4.34
C ASP A 177 2.77 -6.94 4.98
N ASN A 178 3.22 -5.79 4.50
CA ASN A 178 4.37 -5.08 5.04
C ASN A 178 4.05 -3.59 5.11
N HIS A 179 4.44 -2.96 6.22
CA HIS A 179 4.29 -1.54 6.41
C HIS A 179 5.60 -0.95 6.93
N PRO A 180 6.14 0.14 6.33
CA PRO A 180 7.29 0.83 6.89
C PRO A 180 6.90 1.45 8.24
N GLY A 181 7.79 1.38 9.22
CA GLY A 181 7.52 1.87 10.56
C GLY A 181 8.80 2.27 11.28
N LEU A 182 8.64 3.10 12.31
CA LEU A 182 9.73 3.49 13.19
C LEU A 182 9.94 2.40 14.24
N PHE A 183 10.65 1.34 13.89
CA PHE A 183 11.06 0.30 14.85
C PHE A 183 12.47 0.57 15.37
N VAL A 184 12.73 0.14 16.62
CA VAL A 184 14.04 0.28 17.27
C VAL A 184 15.11 -0.37 16.39
N ILE A 185 16.10 0.44 16.07
CA ILE A 185 17.28 0.11 15.29
C ILE A 185 18.19 -0.73 16.20
N ASP A 186 18.53 -1.95 15.81
CA ASP A 186 19.63 -2.70 16.42
C ASP A 186 20.99 -2.06 16.06
N GLU A 187 22.10 -2.55 16.62
CA GLU A 187 23.44 -2.00 16.34
C GLU A 187 23.82 -2.04 14.84
N GLU A 188 23.05 -2.74 14.01
CA GLU A 188 23.27 -2.98 12.58
C GLU A 188 22.38 -2.10 11.67
N GLY A 189 21.48 -1.29 12.21
CA GLY A 189 20.80 -0.25 11.44
C GLY A 189 19.44 -0.62 10.85
N VAL A 190 18.90 -1.83 11.07
CA VAL A 190 17.68 -2.32 10.38
C VAL A 190 16.70 -3.01 11.33
N GLY A 191 15.70 -2.27 11.81
CA GLY A 191 14.60 -2.85 12.60
C GLY A 191 13.55 -3.54 11.73
N LEU A 192 13.73 -4.83 11.42
CA LEU A 192 12.69 -5.67 10.82
C LEU A 192 11.95 -6.45 11.92
N SER A 193 10.65 -6.22 12.05
CA SER A 193 9.78 -7.02 12.94
C SER A 193 8.73 -7.76 12.13
N THR A 194 8.38 -8.97 12.57
CA THR A 194 7.30 -9.76 11.96
C THR A 194 6.38 -10.27 13.06
N GLY A 195 5.09 -10.32 12.76
CA GLY A 195 4.05 -10.80 13.67
C GLY A 195 2.92 -11.45 12.89
N TYR A 196 2.15 -12.30 13.57
CA TYR A 196 0.97 -12.94 13.01
C TYR A 196 -0.25 -12.61 13.88
N ALA A 197 -1.39 -12.29 13.24
CA ALA A 197 -2.69 -12.01 13.86
C ALA A 197 -2.75 -10.88 14.91
N LYS A 198 -1.61 -10.24 15.24
CA LYS A 198 -1.47 -9.24 16.29
C LYS A 198 -1.18 -7.87 15.67
N GLY A 199 -2.14 -7.35 14.91
CA GLY A 199 -2.17 -5.90 14.66
C GLY A 199 -2.54 -5.22 15.97
N GLN A 200 -1.58 -4.58 16.65
CA GLN A 200 -1.88 -3.66 17.75
C GLN A 200 -2.29 -2.29 17.20
N SER A 201 -3.08 -2.26 16.13
CA SER A 201 -3.66 -1.04 15.59
C SER A 201 -4.97 -0.73 16.31
N ASN A 202 -5.28 0.56 16.42
CA ASN A 202 -6.55 1.00 16.97
C ASN A 202 -7.66 0.80 15.93
N ALA A 203 -8.86 0.49 16.39
CA ALA A 203 -10.04 0.62 15.54
C ALA A 203 -10.34 2.11 15.33
N LEU A 204 -10.68 2.49 14.10
CA LEU A 204 -11.06 3.85 13.75
C LEU A 204 -12.54 3.88 13.34
N TYR A 205 -13.24 4.92 13.79
CA TYR A 205 -14.61 5.23 13.39
C TYR A 205 -14.65 6.70 12.98
N SER A 206 -15.13 6.97 11.77
CA SER A 206 -15.34 8.34 11.28
C SER A 206 -16.81 8.70 11.44
N THR A 207 -17.10 9.91 11.94
CA THR A 207 -18.45 10.41 12.14
C THR A 207 -18.56 11.84 11.61
N GLU A 208 -19.68 12.14 10.98
CA GLU A 208 -20.00 13.49 10.50
C GLU A 208 -21.08 14.09 11.41
N PHE A 209 -20.84 15.30 11.89
CA PHE A 209 -21.81 16.07 12.68
C PHE A 209 -22.28 17.26 11.86
N THR A 210 -23.60 17.37 11.65
CA THR A 210 -24.21 18.52 10.97
C THR A 210 -24.93 19.40 11.99
N PHE A 211 -24.49 20.65 12.13
CA PHE A 211 -25.12 21.64 12.98
C PHE A 211 -26.02 22.56 12.14
N ASN A 212 -27.30 22.64 12.49
CA ASN A 212 -28.28 23.45 11.78
C ASN A 212 -28.69 24.66 12.62
N GLY A 213 -28.42 25.85 12.07
CA GLY A 213 -28.71 27.14 12.69
C GLY A 213 -29.85 27.90 12.02
N VAL A 214 -29.99 29.17 12.39
CA VAL A 214 -30.89 30.14 11.77
C VAL A 214 -30.06 31.37 11.42
N THR A 215 -30.05 31.76 10.14
CA THR A 215 -29.28 32.92 9.66
C THR A 215 -29.85 34.22 10.21
N ALA A 216 -28.99 35.15 10.62
CA ALA A 216 -29.36 36.52 10.98
C ALA A 216 -28.31 37.52 10.48
N HIS A 217 -28.66 38.80 10.44
CA HIS A 217 -27.68 39.86 10.17
C HIS A 217 -26.66 39.89 11.31
N GLY A 218 -25.36 40.08 11.03
CA GLY A 218 -24.31 40.04 12.07
C GLY A 218 -24.50 41.03 13.22
N ALA A 219 -25.09 42.20 12.92
CA ALA A 219 -25.48 43.20 13.92
C ALA A 219 -26.82 42.90 14.67
N ARG A 220 -27.48 41.77 14.39
CA ARG A 220 -28.74 41.31 14.99
C ARG A 220 -28.68 39.82 15.35
N ALA A 221 -27.57 39.38 15.94
CA ALA A 221 -27.31 37.96 16.22
C ALA A 221 -28.40 37.27 17.05
N TRP A 222 -29.13 38.01 17.89
CA TRP A 222 -30.27 37.50 18.69
C TRP A 222 -31.49 37.08 17.86
N GLU A 223 -31.57 37.46 16.58
CA GLU A 223 -32.61 36.98 15.65
C GLU A 223 -32.26 35.61 15.04
N GLY A 224 -31.03 35.11 15.25
CA GLY A 224 -30.51 33.88 14.67
C GLY A 224 -30.18 32.79 15.69
N LYS A 225 -29.65 31.69 15.17
CA LYS A 225 -29.01 30.61 15.93
C LYS A 225 -27.73 30.26 15.19
N SER A 226 -26.58 30.64 15.73
CA SER A 226 -25.30 30.39 15.09
C SER A 226 -25.03 28.89 15.04
N ALA A 227 -24.89 28.33 13.83
CA ALA A 227 -24.40 26.96 13.66
C ALA A 227 -22.91 26.86 14.00
N LEU A 228 -22.16 27.96 13.86
CA LEU A 228 -20.73 28.01 14.19
C LEU A 228 -20.51 27.91 15.70
N ASP A 229 -21.32 28.60 16.51
CA ASP A 229 -21.24 28.54 17.98
C ASP A 229 -21.51 27.13 18.51
N ALA A 230 -22.20 26.28 17.74
CA ALA A 230 -22.46 24.90 18.12
C ALA A 230 -21.29 23.95 17.79
N VAL A 231 -20.32 24.39 16.99
CA VAL A 231 -19.11 23.64 16.61
C VAL A 231 -17.97 23.82 17.64
N GLU A 232 -17.96 24.96 18.34
CA GLU A 232 -16.99 25.27 19.41
C GLU A 232 -17.29 24.51 20.71
#